data_AF-A0A658NU81-F1
#
_entry.id   AF-A0A658NU81-F1
#
_cell.length_a   1.000
_cell.length_b   1.000
_cell.length_c   1.000
_cell.angle_alpha   90.00
_cell.angle_beta   90.00
_cell.angle_gamma   90.00
#
_symmetry.space_group_name_H-M   'P 1'
#
loop_
_entity.id
_entity.type
_entity.pdbx_description
1 polymer ?
#
loop_
_entity_poly.entity_id
_entity_poly.type
_entity_poly.pdbx_seq_one_letter_code
_entity_poly.pdbx_strand_id
1 'polypeptide(L)'
;MDEIRNESYENAKIYKEKMKEIHDKNISGKIFEPRQEVLLFNNRLRLFPGKLRSKWMGPYIIEKVYHYGAVDIKDPKTGKIFIVNGLRLKP
;
A
#
# COMPACT_ATOMS: atom_id res chain seq x y z
N MET A 1 -15.84 9.73 39.66
CA MET A 1 -14.55 9.29 39.08
C MET A 1 -14.75 8.29 37.94
N ASP A 2 -15.68 7.34 38.07
CA ASP A 2 -15.93 6.33 37.02
C ASP A 2 -16.67 6.88 35.78
N GLU A 3 -17.50 7.90 35.93
CA GLU A 3 -18.19 8.55 34.80
C GLU A 3 -17.21 9.22 33.82
N ILE A 4 -16.22 9.96 34.33
CA ILE A 4 -15.17 10.61 33.52
C ILE A 4 -14.34 9.55 32.78
N ARG A 5 -14.11 8.39 33.41
CA ARG A 5 -13.43 7.26 32.77
C ARG A 5 -14.28 6.68 31.64
N ASN A 6 -15.56 6.42 31.87
CA ASN A 6 -16.46 5.91 30.83
C ASN A 6 -16.55 6.85 29.64
N GLU A 7 -16.71 8.15 29.85
CA GLU A 7 -16.72 9.14 28.76
C GLU A 7 -15.40 9.12 27.97
N SER A 8 -14.26 8.98 28.65
CA SER A 8 -12.95 8.89 27.97
C SER A 8 -12.83 7.64 27.09
N TYR A 9 -13.36 6.49 27.53
CA TYR A 9 -13.35 5.26 26.75
C TYR A 9 -14.27 5.31 25.54
N GLU A 10 -15.49 5.86 25.71
CA GLU A 10 -16.42 6.07 24.59
C GLU A 10 -15.86 7.04 23.55
N ASN A 11 -15.28 8.16 23.99
CA ASN A 11 -14.63 9.11 23.09
C ASN A 11 -13.45 8.49 22.33
N ALA A 12 -12.63 7.66 23.00
CA ALA A 12 -11.52 6.96 22.35
C ALA A 12 -12.01 5.93 21.31
N LYS A 13 -13.13 5.25 21.59
CA LYS A 13 -13.75 4.30 20.66
C LYS A 13 -14.26 5.02 19.40
N ILE A 14 -15.02 6.10 19.59
CA ILE A 14 -15.54 6.94 18.49
C ILE A 14 -14.40 7.47 17.62
N TYR A 15 -13.31 7.94 18.23
CA TYR A 15 -12.14 8.42 17.49
C TYR A 15 -11.52 7.33 16.63
N LYS A 16 -11.31 6.12 17.19
CA LYS A 16 -10.73 4.99 16.46
C LYS A 16 -11.62 4.54 15.30
N GLU A 17 -12.93 4.48 15.50
CA GLU A 17 -13.91 4.13 14.47
C GLU A 17 -13.88 5.14 13.32
N LYS A 18 -13.92 6.44 13.64
CA LYS A 18 -13.83 7.51 12.64
C LYS A 18 -12.52 7.49 11.86
N MET A 19 -11.39 7.24 12.54
CA MET A 19 -10.09 7.11 11.88
C MET A 19 -10.04 5.87 10.96
N LYS A 20 -10.65 4.75 11.38
CA LYS A 20 -10.76 3.55 10.55
C LYS A 20 -11.59 3.82 9.30
N GLU A 21 -12.74 4.48 9.41
CA GLU A 21 -13.54 4.84 8.23
C GLU A 21 -12.78 5.72 7.24
N ILE A 22 -12.03 6.72 7.74
CA ILE A 22 -11.21 7.58 6.88
C ILE A 22 -10.10 6.77 6.22
N HIS A 23 -9.45 5.87 6.97
CA HIS A 23 -8.42 4.98 6.43
C HIS A 23 -8.98 4.10 5.32
N ASP A 24 -10.08 3.41 5.57
CA ASP A 24 -10.71 2.47 4.63
C ASP A 24 -11.22 3.20 3.38
N LYS A 25 -11.76 4.43 3.53
CA LYS A 25 -12.12 5.29 2.38
C LYS A 25 -10.92 5.72 1.54
N ASN A 26 -9.76 5.90 2.17
CA ASN A 26 -8.53 6.33 1.50
C ASN A 26 -7.73 5.16 0.89
N ILE A 27 -8.08 3.91 1.19
CA ILE A 27 -7.62 2.75 0.44
C ILE A 27 -8.30 2.83 -0.93
N SER A 28 -7.69 3.58 -1.85
CA SER A 28 -8.11 3.58 -3.24
C SER A 28 -8.01 2.15 -3.77
N GLY A 29 -9.14 1.60 -4.23
CA GLY A 29 -9.20 0.32 -4.89
C GLY A 29 -8.45 0.40 -6.22
N LYS A 30 -7.13 0.17 -6.19
CA LYS A 30 -6.34 0.04 -7.42
C LYS A 30 -6.75 -1.28 -8.07
N ILE A 31 -7.43 -1.17 -9.21
CA ILE A 31 -7.73 -2.32 -10.05
C ILE A 31 -6.48 -2.59 -10.90
N PHE A 32 -6.05 -3.83 -10.88
CA PHE A 32 -4.89 -4.31 -11.62
C PHE A 32 -5.34 -5.37 -12.61
N GLU A 33 -4.80 -5.32 -13.82
CA GLU A 33 -5.07 -6.33 -14.85
C GLU A 33 -3.82 -7.19 -15.09
N PRO A 34 -3.97 -8.50 -15.35
CA PRO A 34 -2.85 -9.31 -15.81
C PRO A 34 -2.20 -8.71 -17.06
N ARG A 35 -0.87 -8.77 -17.12
CA ARG A 35 0.01 -8.18 -18.15
C ARG A 35 0.13 -6.66 -18.16
N GLN A 36 -0.48 -5.96 -17.19
CA GLN A 36 -0.28 -4.52 -17.02
C GLN A 36 1.15 -4.21 -16.56
N GLU A 37 1.75 -3.14 -17.09
CA GLU A 37 3.00 -2.58 -16.57
C GLU A 37 2.73 -1.72 -15.34
N VAL A 38 3.52 -1.93 -14.29
CA VAL A 38 3.38 -1.23 -13.00
C VAL A 38 4.74 -0.84 -12.44
N LEU A 39 4.78 0.24 -11.68
CA LEU A 39 5.95 0.65 -10.90
C LEU A 39 5.85 0.13 -9.47
N LEU A 40 6.98 -0.32 -8.93
CA LEU A 40 7.06 -0.80 -7.54
C LEU A 40 7.66 0.26 -6.61
N PHE A 41 6.98 0.55 -5.50
CA PHE A 41 7.52 1.42 -4.47
C PHE A 41 8.60 0.74 -3.63
N ASN A 42 9.79 1.33 -3.58
CA ASN A 42 10.88 0.92 -2.70
C ASN A 42 10.74 1.57 -1.31
N ASN A 43 10.32 0.78 -0.32
CA ASN A 43 10.16 1.26 1.05
C ASN A 43 11.48 1.46 1.81
N ARG A 44 12.62 0.96 1.29
CA ARG A 44 13.90 1.09 1.99
C ARG A 44 14.29 2.57 2.05
N LEU A 45 14.34 3.10 3.26
CA LEU A 45 14.77 4.47 3.54
C LEU A 45 16.24 4.60 3.14
N ARG A 46 16.51 5.15 1.96
CA ARG A 46 17.83 5.64 1.60
C ARG A 46 17.81 7.14 1.75
N LEU A 47 18.55 7.66 2.75
CA LEU A 47 18.97 9.05 2.72
C LEU A 47 19.86 9.18 1.47
N PHE A 48 19.42 9.97 0.48
CA PHE A 48 20.23 10.26 -0.68
C PHE A 48 21.11 11.47 -0.34
N PRO A 49 22.44 11.33 -0.23
CA PRO A 49 23.34 12.46 -0.06
C PRO A 49 23.45 13.20 -1.42
N GLY A 50 22.45 14.01 -1.74
CA GLY A 50 22.35 14.72 -3.03
C GLY A 50 20.89 14.92 -3.48
N LYS A 51 20.68 14.98 -4.80
CA LYS A 51 19.35 15.21 -5.38
C LYS A 51 18.39 14.07 -5.03
N LEU A 52 17.19 14.42 -4.57
CA LEU A 52 16.09 13.48 -4.30
C LEU A 52 15.79 12.64 -5.55
N ARG A 53 15.90 11.32 -5.44
CA ARG A 53 15.48 10.36 -6.47
C ARG A 53 14.09 9.83 -6.16
N SER A 54 13.32 9.48 -7.20
CA SER A 54 12.05 8.78 -7.00
C SER A 54 12.28 7.43 -6.32
N LYS A 55 11.38 7.06 -5.41
CA LYS A 55 11.37 5.74 -4.76
C LYS A 55 10.69 4.66 -5.62
N TRP A 56 10.13 5.04 -6.76
CA TRP A 56 9.51 4.13 -7.71
C TRP A 56 10.59 3.44 -8.53
N MET A 57 10.60 2.11 -8.47
CA MET A 57 11.49 1.26 -9.25
C MET A 57 10.72 0.72 -10.44
N GLY A 58 11.48 0.54 -11.53
CA GLY A 58 11.23 -0.11 -12.83
C GLY A 58 9.81 -0.52 -13.25
N PRO A 59 9.57 -0.61 -14.57
CA PRO A 59 8.37 -1.27 -15.05
C PRO A 59 8.46 -2.78 -14.74
N TYR A 60 7.45 -3.28 -14.04
CA TYR A 60 7.21 -4.70 -13.80
C TYR A 60 5.90 -5.08 -14.47
N ILE A 61 5.78 -6.34 -14.87
CA ILE A 61 4.56 -6.86 -15.51
C ILE A 61 3.77 -7.63 -14.48
N ILE A 62 2.46 -7.38 -14.36
CA ILE A 62 1.59 -8.17 -13.50
C ILE A 62 1.37 -9.55 -14.12
N GLU A 63 1.63 -10.61 -13.37
CA GLU A 63 1.38 -11.98 -13.79
C GLU A 63 0.04 -12.50 -13.25
N LYS A 64 -0.25 -12.19 -11.99
CA LYS A 64 -1.48 -12.61 -11.31
C LYS A 64 -1.92 -11.61 -10.25
N VAL A 65 -3.22 -11.38 -10.16
CA VAL A 65 -3.85 -10.55 -9.12
C VAL A 65 -4.71 -11.44 -8.23
N TYR A 66 -4.55 -11.33 -6.92
CA TYR A 66 -5.33 -12.07 -5.95
C TYR A 66 -6.47 -11.22 -5.40
N HIS A 67 -7.61 -11.85 -5.08
CA HIS A 67 -8.80 -11.16 -4.57
C HIS A 67 -8.56 -10.41 -3.24
N TYR A 68 -7.52 -10.77 -2.49
CA TYR A 68 -7.14 -10.14 -1.22
C TYR A 68 -6.05 -9.05 -1.37
N GLY A 69 -5.72 -8.62 -2.60
CA GLY A 69 -4.86 -7.47 -2.86
C GLY A 69 -3.36 -7.75 -2.97
N ALA A 70 -2.94 -9.02 -2.89
CA ALA A 70 -1.60 -9.40 -3.33
C ALA A 70 -1.53 -9.44 -4.87
N VAL A 71 -0.35 -9.16 -5.41
CA VAL A 71 -0.08 -9.14 -6.86
C VAL A 71 1.27 -9.79 -7.11
N ASP A 72 1.30 -10.76 -8.03
CA ASP A 72 2.54 -11.33 -8.56
C ASP A 72 3.05 -10.41 -9.67
N ILE A 73 4.25 -9.88 -9.49
CA ILE A 73 4.93 -9.03 -10.47
C ILE A 73 6.16 -9.72 -11.02
N LYS A 74 6.37 -9.60 -12.32
CA LYS A 74 7.50 -10.15 -13.06
C LYS A 74 8.43 -9.03 -13.49
N ASP A 75 9.71 -9.22 -13.23
CA ASP A 75 10.75 -8.37 -13.81
C ASP A 75 10.99 -8.79 -15.27
N PRO A 76 10.77 -7.91 -16.27
CA PRO A 76 10.96 -8.26 -17.68
C PRO A 76 12.43 -8.56 -18.03
N LYS A 77 13.39 -8.06 -17.25
CA LYS A 77 14.82 -8.25 -17.51
C LYS A 77 15.35 -9.56 -16.95
N THR A 78 14.93 -9.92 -15.74
CA THR A 78 15.44 -11.11 -15.03
C THR A 78 14.49 -12.30 -15.09
N GLY A 79 13.24 -12.08 -15.49
CA GLY A 79 12.19 -13.09 -15.48
C GLY A 79 11.72 -13.50 -14.07
N LYS A 80 12.27 -12.89 -13.01
CA LYS A 80 11.95 -13.22 -11.62
C LYS A 80 10.56 -12.71 -11.27
N ILE A 81 9.81 -13.53 -10.54
CA ILE A 81 8.48 -13.22 -10.04
C ILE A 81 8.57 -12.94 -8.53
N PHE A 82 7.90 -11.89 -8.09
CA PHE A 82 7.80 -11.50 -6.68
C PHE A 82 6.36 -11.20 -6.31
N ILE A 83 5.97 -11.57 -5.10
CA ILE A 83 4.65 -11.25 -4.55
C ILE A 83 4.74 -9.94 -3.79
N VAL A 84 3.89 -8.97 -4.13
CA VAL A 84 3.83 -7.67 -3.48
C VAL A 84 2.41 -7.27 -3.13
N ASN A 85 2.25 -6.38 -2.15
CA ASN A 85 0.97 -5.76 -1.86
C ASN A 85 0.63 -4.73 -2.95
N GLY A 86 -0.56 -4.82 -3.54
CA GLY A 86 -1.05 -3.90 -4.57
C GLY A 86 -1.04 -2.42 -4.17
N LEU A 87 -1.11 -2.09 -2.88
CA LEU A 87 -0.95 -0.70 -2.41
C LEU A 87 0.41 -0.10 -2.81
N ARG A 88 1.45 -0.94 -2.88
CA ARG A 88 2.83 -0.54 -3.23
C ARG A 88 3.06 -0.45 -4.74
N LEU A 89 2.06 -0.79 -5.55
CA LEU A 89 2.12 -0.70 -6.99
C LEU A 89 1.47 0.58 -7.47
N LYS A 90 1.99 1.11 -8.57
CA LYS A 90 1.39 2.22 -9.30
C LYS A 90 1.19 1.77 -10.75
N PRO A 91 -0.05 1.80 -11.27
CA PRO A 91 -0.31 1.60 -12.68
C PRO A 91 0.28 2.75 -13.52
#